data_AF-A0A2G4EWT8-F1
#
_entry.id   AF-A0A2G4EWT8-F1
#
_cell.length_a   1.000
_cell.length_b   1.000
_cell.length_c   1.000
_cell.angle_alpha   90.00
_cell.angle_beta   90.00
_cell.angle_gamma   90.00
#
_symmetry.space_group_name_H-M   'P 1'
#
loop_
_entity.id
_entity.type
_entity.pdbx_description
1 polymer ?
#
loop_
_entity_poly.entity_id
_entity_poly.type
_entity_poly.pdbx_seq_one_letter_code
_entity_poly.pdbx_strand_id
1 'polypeptide(L)'
;MSDEIKKLDQKGLRDFGLLIGGLIAFLFGLVVPLLRRHPTHWLPWAIGAVLIVLALVAPKSLNPIYHGWMRFGLILNKIETPIILGIVFYLIIWPMGAIKNIFGEDAMRRKLNPKMDTYRVQSKARTKVSMERPF
;
A
#
# COMPACT_ATOMS: atom_id res chain seq x y z
N MET A 1 -16.46 4.35 -2.03
CA MET A 1 -15.93 5.03 -0.85
C MET A 1 -15.12 6.19 -1.39
N SER A 2 -15.68 7.39 -1.38
CA SER A 2 -15.00 8.57 -1.93
C SER A 2 -13.86 8.90 -0.98
N ASP A 3 -12.62 8.77 -1.44
CA ASP A 3 -11.45 9.21 -0.67
C ASP A 3 -11.51 10.73 -0.50
N GLU A 4 -12.18 11.17 0.57
CA GLU A 4 -12.32 12.57 0.89
C GLU A 4 -10.97 13.08 1.37
N ILE A 5 -10.33 13.94 0.56
CA ILE A 5 -9.07 14.57 0.91
C ILE A 5 -9.29 15.39 2.18
N LYS A 6 -8.77 14.88 3.30
CA LYS A 6 -8.89 15.56 4.60
C LYS A 6 -8.31 16.97 4.47
N LYS A 7 -9.15 17.98 4.71
CA LYS A 7 -8.72 19.38 4.80
C LYS A 7 -7.79 19.50 6.00
N LEU A 8 -6.54 19.86 5.75
CA LEU A 8 -5.56 20.09 6.79
C LEU A 8 -5.75 21.47 7.41
N ASP A 9 -5.47 21.57 8.70
CA ASP A 9 -5.37 22.85 9.41
C ASP A 9 -4.08 23.59 9.00
N GLN A 10 -3.96 24.88 9.32
CA GLN A 10 -2.80 25.69 8.93
C GLN A 10 -1.48 25.07 9.39
N LYS A 11 -1.43 24.48 10.59
CA LYS A 11 -0.24 23.76 11.08
C LYS A 11 0.13 22.58 10.17
N GLY A 12 -0.86 21.80 9.72
CA GLY A 12 -0.65 20.68 8.82
C GLY A 12 -0.13 21.08 7.44
N LEU A 13 -0.58 22.23 6.89
CA LEU A 13 -0.05 22.75 5.63
C LEU A 13 1.41 23.23 5.77
N ARG A 14 1.78 23.79 6.92
CA ARG A 14 3.16 24.18 7.22
C ARG A 14 4.07 22.96 7.28
N ASP A 15 3.66 21.94 8.04
CA ASP A 15 4.43 20.70 8.17
C ASP A 15 4.60 20.01 6.81
N PHE A 16 3.54 19.96 5.99
CA PHE A 16 3.61 19.43 4.62
C PHE A 16 4.63 20.18 3.75
N GLY A 17 4.56 21.52 3.75
CA GLY A 17 5.47 22.35 2.96
C GLY A 17 6.93 22.25 3.41
N LEU A 18 7.17 22.16 4.73
CA LEU A 18 8.50 21.94 5.30
C LEU A 18 9.05 20.55 4.96
N LEU A 19 8.22 19.51 5.08
CA LEU A 19 8.61 18.14 4.74
C LEU A 19 8.93 18.00 3.26
N ILE A 20 8.05 18.49 2.36
CA ILE A 20 8.28 18.39 0.92
C ILE A 20 9.43 19.29 0.48
N GLY A 21 9.49 20.54 0.93
CA GLY A 21 10.58 21.45 0.58
C GLY A 21 11.93 20.94 1.06
N GLY A 22 11.99 20.41 2.29
CA GLY A 22 13.18 19.77 2.84
C GLY A 22 13.55 18.49 2.10
N LEU A 23 12.59 17.63 1.78
CA LEU A 23 12.81 16.39 1.03
C LEU A 23 13.35 16.68 -0.37
N ILE A 24 12.80 17.68 -1.07
CA ILE A 24 13.27 18.08 -2.40
C ILE A 24 14.70 18.63 -2.33
N ALA A 25 14.97 19.55 -1.39
CA ALA A 25 16.31 20.10 -1.21
C ALA A 25 17.34 19.01 -0.84
N PHE A 26 16.97 18.07 0.02
CA PHE A 26 17.85 16.99 0.44
C PHE A 26 18.08 15.96 -0.67
N LEU A 27 17.02 15.39 -1.26
CA LEU A 27 17.16 14.35 -2.28
C LEU A 27 17.78 14.90 -3.56
N PHE A 28 17.23 15.99 -4.11
CA PHE A 28 17.66 16.51 -5.42
C PHE A 28 18.81 17.49 -5.31
N GLY A 29 18.96 18.19 -4.18
CA GLY A 29 20.05 19.14 -3.95
C GLY A 29 21.32 18.52 -3.37
N LEU A 30 21.22 17.39 -2.65
CA LEU A 30 22.38 16.75 -2.00
C LEU A 30 22.61 15.30 -2.44
N VAL A 31 21.59 14.42 -2.33
CA VAL A 31 21.77 12.98 -2.56
C VAL A 31 22.02 12.64 -4.03
N VAL A 32 21.24 13.18 -4.94
CA VAL A 32 21.37 12.91 -6.39
C VAL A 32 22.70 13.43 -6.97
N PRO A 33 23.16 14.66 -6.68
CA PRO A 33 24.46 15.15 -7.14
C PRO A 33 25.62 14.31 -6.59
N LEU A 34 25.55 13.92 -5.31
CA LEU A 34 26.59 13.11 -4.68
C LEU A 34 26.69 11.71 -5.30
N LEU A 35 25.54 11.10 -5.62
CA LEU A 35 25.50 9.76 -6.22
C LEU A 35 25.93 9.76 -7.70
N ARG A 36 25.64 10.84 -8.44
CA ARG A 36 25.97 10.95 -9.87
C ARG A 36 27.26 11.69 -10.19
N ARG A 37 27.99 12.23 -9.20
CA ARG A 37 29.22 13.04 -9.36
C ARG A 37 29.09 14.18 -10.39
N HIS A 38 27.88 14.72 -10.56
CA HIS A 38 27.60 15.86 -11.43
C HIS A 38 27.54 17.15 -10.62
N PRO A 39 27.79 18.32 -11.25
CA PRO A 39 27.64 19.60 -10.56
C PRO A 39 26.22 19.75 -10.02
N THR A 40 26.13 20.12 -8.75
CA THR A 40 24.86 20.44 -8.09
C THR A 40 24.19 21.58 -8.85
N HIS A 41 23.05 21.28 -9.46
CA HIS A 41 22.24 22.32 -10.07
C HIS A 41 21.62 23.14 -8.93
N TRP A 42 21.57 24.47 -9.07
CA TRP A 42 21.02 25.38 -8.06
C TRP A 42 19.48 25.31 -7.97
N LEU A 43 18.85 24.77 -9.02
CA LEU A 43 17.40 24.70 -9.19
C LEU A 43 16.67 23.98 -8.04
N PRO A 44 17.09 22.80 -7.55
CA PRO A 44 16.43 22.09 -6.46
C PRO A 44 16.51 22.84 -5.13
N TRP A 45 17.62 23.54 -4.88
CA TRP A 45 17.79 24.39 -3.71
C TRP A 45 16.86 25.60 -3.75
N ALA A 46 16.73 26.24 -4.91
CA ALA A 46 15.80 27.35 -5.10
C ALA A 46 14.34 26.91 -4.91
N ILE A 47 13.93 25.78 -5.50
CA ILE A 47 12.57 25.24 -5.37
C ILE A 47 12.27 24.85 -3.92
N GLY A 48 13.20 24.17 -3.24
CA GLY A 48 13.06 23.80 -1.83
C GLY A 48 12.96 25.02 -0.92
N ALA A 49 13.81 26.03 -1.13
CA ALA A 49 13.78 27.27 -0.36
C ALA A 49 12.47 28.04 -0.56
N VAL A 50 11.98 28.16 -1.80
CA VAL A 50 10.70 28.82 -2.10
C VAL A 50 9.54 28.10 -1.42
N LEU A 51 9.50 26.77 -1.44
CA LEU A 51 8.48 25.97 -0.76
C LEU A 51 8.53 26.15 0.77
N ILE A 52 9.73 26.15 1.36
CA ILE A 52 9.91 26.36 2.81
C ILE A 52 9.48 27.78 3.21
N VAL A 53 9.85 28.80 2.44
CA VAL A 53 9.45 30.19 2.68
C VAL A 53 7.93 30.36 2.55
N LEU A 54 7.32 29.78 1.51
CA LEU A 54 5.85 29.77 1.36
C LEU A 54 5.16 29.05 2.51
N ALA A 55 5.74 27.95 3.01
CA ALA A 55 5.24 27.24 4.17
C ALA A 55 5.29 28.10 5.44
N LEU A 56 6.31 28.93 5.62
CA LEU A 56 6.47 29.79 6.79
C LEU A 56 5.61 31.06 6.73
N VAL A 57 5.54 31.71 5.57
CA VAL A 57 4.89 33.03 5.39
C VAL A 57 3.39 32.91 5.08
N ALA A 58 3.00 31.97 4.21
CA ALA A 58 1.65 31.89 3.69
C ALA A 58 1.19 30.43 3.47
N PRO A 59 0.98 29.65 4.54
CA PRO A 59 0.60 28.23 4.43
C PRO A 59 -0.70 28.01 3.67
N LYS A 60 -1.64 28.97 3.68
CA LYS A 60 -2.89 28.86 2.92
C LYS A 60 -2.69 28.80 1.40
N SER A 61 -1.60 29.36 0.87
CA SER A 61 -1.29 29.29 -0.56
C SER A 61 -0.83 27.89 -1.01
N LEU A 62 -0.41 27.03 -0.07
CA LEU A 62 -0.04 25.64 -0.34
C LEU A 62 -1.25 24.70 -0.46
N ASN A 63 -2.46 25.18 -0.19
CA ASN A 63 -3.67 24.36 -0.22
C ASN A 63 -3.96 23.72 -1.61
N PRO A 64 -3.89 24.44 -2.76
CA PRO A 64 -4.06 23.81 -4.07
C PRO A 64 -2.96 22.79 -4.39
N ILE A 65 -1.72 23.06 -3.97
CA ILE A 65 -0.59 22.13 -4.15
C ILE A 65 -0.81 20.86 -3.32
N TYR A 66 -1.23 21.00 -2.07
CA TYR A 66 -1.56 19.89 -1.17
C TYR A 66 -2.69 19.03 -1.75
N HIS A 67 -3.77 19.64 -2.27
CA HIS A 67 -4.87 18.90 -2.88
C HIS A 67 -4.43 18.16 -4.15
N GLY A 68 -3.63 18.79 -5.01
CA GLY A 68 -3.06 18.13 -6.19
C GLY A 68 -2.18 16.94 -5.82
N TRP A 69 -1.31 17.11 -4.82
CA TRP A 69 -0.44 16.06 -4.30
C TRP A 69 -1.24 14.92 -3.67
N MET A 70 -2.27 15.23 -2.88
CA MET A 70 -3.10 14.19 -2.26
C MET A 70 -3.87 13.40 -3.33
N ARG A 71 -4.39 14.07 -4.36
CA ARG A 71 -5.05 13.38 -5.48
C ARG A 71 -4.11 12.41 -6.20
N PHE A 72 -2.85 12.80 -6.37
CA PHE A 72 -1.82 11.89 -6.87
C PHE A 72 -1.61 10.70 -5.93
N GLY A 73 -1.54 10.94 -4.61
CA GLY A 73 -1.45 9.89 -3.60
C GLY A 73 -2.61 8.89 -3.65
N LEU A 74 -3.83 9.35 -3.88
CA LEU A 74 -5.01 8.49 -4.04
C LEU A 74 -4.93 7.59 -5.28
N ILE A 75 -4.49 8.16 -6.41
CA ILE A 75 -4.26 7.39 -7.64
C ILE A 75 -3.17 6.34 -7.39
N LEU A 76 -2.10 6.71 -6.70
CA LEU A 76 -1.02 5.81 -6.36
C LEU A 76 -1.51 4.67 -5.45
N ASN A 77 -2.32 4.97 -4.44
CA ASN A 77 -2.87 3.94 -3.55
C ASN A 77 -3.80 2.95 -4.30
N LYS A 78 -4.58 3.44 -5.26
CA LYS A 78 -5.40 2.60 -6.14
C LYS A 78 -4.57 1.62 -6.97
N ILE A 79 -3.31 1.95 -7.26
CA ILE A 79 -2.38 1.11 -8.00
C ILE A 79 -1.58 0.20 -7.04
N GLU A 80 -1.13 0.74 -5.92
CA GLU A 80 -0.36 0.04 -4.89
C GLU A 80 -1.14 -1.13 -4.29
N THR A 81 -2.40 -0.91 -3.93
CA THR A 81 -3.22 -1.93 -3.25
C THR A 81 -3.37 -3.21 -4.10
N PRO A 82 -3.77 -3.12 -5.40
CA PRO A 82 -3.76 -4.29 -6.29
C PRO A 82 -2.37 -4.88 -6.53
N ILE A 83 -1.32 -4.07 -6.58
CA ILE A 83 0.06 -4.57 -6.78
C ILE A 83 0.46 -5.45 -5.59
N ILE A 84 0.30 -4.96 -4.36
CA ILE A 84 0.65 -5.74 -3.16
C ILE A 84 -0.15 -7.04 -3.12
N LEU A 85 -1.47 -6.95 -3.35
CA LEU A 85 -2.32 -8.14 -3.38
C LEU A 85 -1.91 -9.12 -4.48
N GLY A 86 -1.56 -8.62 -5.67
CA GLY A 86 -1.04 -9.40 -6.78
C GLY A 86 0.26 -10.11 -6.41
N ILE A 87 1.22 -9.39 -5.81
CA ILE A 87 2.49 -9.97 -5.35
C ILE A 87 2.23 -11.09 -4.35
N VAL A 88 1.42 -10.84 -3.32
CA VAL A 88 1.08 -11.86 -2.30
C VAL A 88 0.41 -13.08 -2.95
N PHE A 89 -0.53 -12.85 -3.87
CA PHE A 89 -1.22 -13.93 -4.56
C PHE A 89 -0.25 -14.78 -5.40
N TYR A 90 0.56 -14.15 -6.25
CA TYR A 90 1.44 -14.87 -7.18
C TYR A 90 2.71 -15.44 -6.54
N LEU A 91 3.21 -14.87 -5.43
CA LEU A 91 4.41 -15.36 -4.75
C LEU A 91 4.12 -16.32 -3.60
N ILE A 92 2.93 -16.27 -3.00
CA ILE A 92 2.61 -17.08 -1.82
C ILE A 92 1.44 -18.02 -2.13
N ILE A 93 0.27 -17.47 -2.45
CA ILE A 93 -0.98 -18.25 -2.53
C ILE A 93 -0.95 -19.22 -3.72
N TRP A 94 -0.62 -18.70 -4.91
CA TRP A 94 -0.55 -19.46 -6.15
C TRP A 94 0.50 -20.59 -6.10
N PRO A 95 1.77 -20.36 -5.71
CA PRO A 95 2.76 -21.42 -5.64
C PRO A 95 2.43 -22.43 -4.54
N MET A 96 1.82 -22.02 -3.42
CA MET A 96 1.36 -22.97 -2.40
C MET A 96 0.30 -23.93 -2.97
N GLY A 97 -0.64 -23.42 -3.77
CA GLY A 97 -1.61 -24.25 -4.50
C GLY A 97 -0.94 -25.17 -5.53
N ALA A 98 0.03 -24.66 -6.29
CA ALA A 98 0.78 -25.44 -7.27
C ALA A 98 1.59 -26.56 -6.61
N ILE A 99 2.27 -26.28 -5.50
CA ILE A 99 2.99 -27.25 -4.68
C ILE A 99 2.04 -28.34 -4.21
N LYS A 100 0.90 -27.99 -3.58
CA LYS A 100 -0.08 -29.00 -3.13
C LYS A 100 -0.61 -29.87 -4.26
N ASN A 101 -0.80 -29.28 -5.45
CA ASN A 101 -1.22 -30.04 -6.63
C ASN A 101 -0.14 -31.03 -7.10
N ILE A 102 1.14 -30.64 -7.10
CA ILE A 102 2.28 -31.51 -7.45
C ILE A 102 2.43 -32.65 -6.43
N PHE A 103 2.31 -32.35 -5.14
CA PHE A 103 2.38 -33.36 -4.07
C PHE A 103 1.11 -34.22 -3.96
N GLY A 104 0.10 -33.98 -4.80
CA GLY A 104 -1.13 -34.78 -4.85
C GLY A 104 -2.08 -34.55 -3.68
N GLU A 105 -1.82 -33.56 -2.84
CA GLU A 105 -2.67 -33.18 -1.71
C GLU A 105 -3.84 -32.32 -2.16
N ASP A 106 -4.95 -32.98 -2.50
CA ASP A 106 -6.22 -32.31 -2.76
C ASP A 106 -6.97 -32.04 -1.46
N ALA A 107 -6.74 -30.86 -0.87
CA ALA A 107 -7.40 -30.43 0.36
C ALA A 107 -8.94 -30.40 0.26
N MET A 108 -9.49 -30.23 -0.96
CA MET A 108 -10.93 -30.20 -1.18
C MET A 108 -11.48 -31.51 -1.75
N ARG A 109 -10.65 -32.55 -1.92
CA ARG A 109 -11.04 -33.87 -2.45
C ARG A 109 -11.92 -33.76 -3.71
N ARG A 110 -11.54 -32.89 -4.63
CA ARG A 110 -12.30 -32.55 -5.85
C ARG A 110 -12.21 -33.64 -6.91
N LYS A 111 -11.24 -34.56 -6.83
CA LYS A 111 -11.15 -35.71 -7.74
C LYS A 111 -12.40 -36.59 -7.62
N LEU A 112 -13.10 -36.76 -8.74
CA LEU A 112 -14.24 -37.67 -8.86
C LEU A 112 -13.74 -39.12 -8.75
N ASN A 113 -14.22 -39.84 -7.74
CA ASN A 113 -14.00 -41.26 -7.56
C ASN A 113 -15.25 -42.05 -8.01
N PRO A 114 -15.24 -42.70 -9.18
CA PRO A 114 -16.38 -43.46 -9.68
C PRO A 114 -16.71 -44.73 -8.86
N LYS A 115 -15.85 -45.12 -7.91
CA LYS A 115 -16.09 -46.25 -7.00
C LYS A 115 -16.79 -45.86 -5.68
N MET A 116 -17.05 -44.57 -5.44
CA MET A 116 -17.76 -44.12 -4.24
C MET A 116 -19.25 -43.95 -4.53
N ASP A 117 -20.09 -44.55 -3.69
CA ASP A 117 -21.56 -44.42 -3.78
C ASP A 117 -22.04 -43.00 -3.47
N THR A 118 -21.28 -42.22 -2.70
CA THR A 118 -21.63 -40.85 -2.31
C THR A 118 -20.41 -40.07 -1.81
N TYR A 119 -20.32 -38.78 -2.18
CA TYR A 119 -19.27 -37.85 -1.73
C TYR A 119 -19.58 -37.12 -0.41
N ARG A 120 -20.74 -37.39 0.20
CA ARG A 120 -21.15 -36.75 1.46
C ARG A 120 -20.25 -37.21 2.59
N VAL A 121 -19.68 -36.25 3.31
CA VAL A 121 -18.96 -36.50 4.56
C VAL A 121 -19.98 -36.58 5.68
N GLN A 122 -20.05 -37.72 6.38
CA GLN A 122 -20.94 -37.90 7.52
C GLN A 122 -20.58 -36.92 8.63
N SER A 123 -21.60 -36.22 9.16
CA SER A 123 -21.43 -35.33 10.30
C SER A 123 -21.16 -36.17 11.56
N LYS A 124 -20.15 -35.79 12.36
CA LYS A 124 -19.91 -36.44 13.65
C LYS A 124 -21.06 -36.10 14.60
N ALA A 125 -21.60 -37.10 15.28
CA ALA A 125 -22.65 -36.90 16.28
C ALA A 125 -22.15 -35.93 17.36
N ARG A 126 -22.86 -34.81 17.56
CA ARG A 126 -22.48 -33.81 18.56
C ARG A 126 -22.62 -34.41 19.95
N THR A 127 -21.51 -34.53 20.67
CA THR A 127 -21.48 -34.97 22.07
C THR A 127 -21.89 -33.81 22.98
N LYS A 128 -22.39 -34.10 24.19
CA LYS A 128 -22.78 -33.08 25.19
C LYS A 128 -21.66 -32.05 25.46
N VAL A 129 -20.41 -32.51 25.49
CA VAL A 129 -19.20 -31.68 25.63
C VAL A 129 -19.00 -30.71 24.45
N SER A 130 -19.42 -31.07 23.24
CA SER A 130 -19.36 -30.19 22.06
C SER A 130 -20.34 -29.01 22.14
N MET A 131 -21.34 -29.07 23.04
CA MET A 131 -22.27 -27.96 23.28
C MET A 131 -21.71 -26.94 24.27
N GLU A 132 -20.73 -27.32 25.10
CA GLU A 132 -20.10 -26.45 26.09
C GLU A 132 -19.06 -25.51 25.46
N ARG A 133 -18.49 -25.89 24.32
CA ARG A 133 -17.56 -25.07 23.53
C ARG A 133 -17.96 -25.09 22.06
N PRO A 134 -18.87 -24.19 21.65
CA PRO A 134 -19.42 -24.17 20.29
C PRO A 134 -18.45 -23.63 19.23
N PHE A 135 -17.27 -23.14 19.61
CA PHE A 135 -16.25 -22.55 18.72
C PHE A 135 -14.90 -23.26 18.90
#